data_AF-W4VK97-F1
#
_entry.id   AF-W4VK97-F1
#
_cell.length_a   1.000
_cell.length_b   1.000
_cell.length_c   1.000
_cell.angle_alpha   90.00
_cell.angle_beta   90.00
_cell.angle_gamma   90.00
#
_symmetry.space_group_name_H-M   'P 1'
#
loop_
_entity.id
_entity.type
_entity.pdbx_description
1 polymer ?
#
loop_
_entity_poly.entity_id
_entity_poly.type
_entity_poly.pdbx_seq_one_letter_code
_entity_poly.pdbx_strand_id
1 'polypeptide(L)'
;MLSGITHKPPIAIDRLSGMYFFPVESPLRKACTWIAHSHVLEVEKLDNHLTRLVFKNGRDLVLEISYATIINQLYRTAQYRYLLSNKMEHILEASQYVAESKWHRQHR
;
A
#
# COMPACT_ATOMS: atom_id res chain seq x y z
N MET A 1 -15.10 3.80 -2.22
CA MET A 1 -13.75 3.17 -2.22
C MET A 1 -12.85 3.95 -3.18
N LEU A 2 -11.60 4.24 -2.79
CA LEU A 2 -10.74 5.21 -3.50
C LEU A 2 -10.29 4.79 -4.91
N SER A 3 -10.16 3.48 -5.16
CA SER A 3 -9.68 2.89 -6.42
C SER A 3 -10.71 1.97 -7.10
N GLY A 4 -11.94 1.88 -6.57
CA GLY A 4 -12.95 0.92 -7.03
C GLY A 4 -12.64 -0.56 -6.75
N ILE A 5 -11.51 -0.85 -6.10
CA ILE A 5 -11.06 -2.21 -5.78
C ILE A 5 -11.85 -2.79 -4.60
N THR A 6 -12.78 -3.71 -4.88
CA THR A 6 -13.64 -4.34 -3.85
C THR A 6 -13.13 -5.70 -3.37
N HIS A 7 -12.50 -6.47 -4.25
CA HIS A 7 -11.97 -7.79 -3.93
C HIS A 7 -10.46 -7.73 -3.65
N LYS A 8 -10.03 -8.28 -2.49
CA LYS A 8 -8.65 -8.24 -2.00
C LYS A 8 -8.08 -6.81 -1.99
N PRO A 9 -8.66 -5.87 -1.22
CA PRO A 9 -8.25 -4.49 -1.28
C PRO A 9 -6.92 -4.23 -0.56
N PRO A 10 -6.06 -3.35 -1.10
CA PRO A 10 -4.90 -2.87 -0.37
C PRO A 10 -5.33 -1.97 0.80
N ILE A 11 -4.45 -1.85 1.79
CA ILE A 11 -4.65 -0.98 2.96
C ILE A 11 -3.45 -0.07 3.15
N ALA A 12 -3.69 1.12 3.69
CA ALA A 12 -2.65 1.98 4.24
C ALA A 12 -2.70 1.84 5.77
N ILE A 13 -1.63 1.31 6.38
CA ILE A 13 -1.51 1.23 7.84
C ILE A 13 -1.04 2.58 8.38
N ASP A 14 0.05 3.08 7.82
CA ASP A 14 0.53 4.44 8.06
C ASP A 14 1.03 5.04 6.75
N ARG A 15 0.39 6.12 6.32
CA ARG A 15 0.73 6.78 5.05
C ARG A 15 2.03 7.56 5.15
N LEU A 16 2.34 8.12 6.31
CA LEU A 16 3.51 8.98 6.51
C LEU A 16 4.82 8.18 6.39
N SER A 17 4.86 6.97 6.97
CA SER A 17 5.98 6.04 6.80
C SER A 17 5.95 5.23 5.50
N GLY A 18 4.96 5.44 4.62
CA GLY A 18 4.84 4.68 3.37
C GLY A 18 4.44 3.20 3.58
N MET A 19 3.75 2.90 4.67
CA MET A 19 3.29 1.56 5.05
C MET A 19 1.96 1.21 4.34
N TYR A 20 2.08 0.72 3.11
CA TYR A 20 0.98 0.19 2.31
C TYR A 20 1.11 -1.33 2.16
N PHE A 21 0.03 -2.04 2.38
CA PHE A 21 0.01 -3.50 2.38
C PHE A 21 -1.06 -4.04 1.45
N PHE A 22 -0.81 -5.22 0.88
CA PHE A 22 -1.80 -5.94 0.08
C PHE A 22 -1.93 -7.39 0.48
N PRO A 23 -3.14 -7.95 0.39
CA PRO A 23 -3.37 -9.35 0.68
C PRO A 23 -3.13 -10.20 -0.57
N VAL A 24 -2.43 -11.32 -0.42
CA VAL A 24 -2.20 -12.26 -1.55
C VAL A 24 -3.43 -13.16 -1.80
N GLU A 25 -4.23 -13.36 -0.74
CA GLU A 25 -5.50 -14.08 -0.77
C GLU A 25 -6.66 -13.18 -0.29
N SER A 26 -7.87 -13.74 -0.16
CA SER A 26 -8.96 -13.00 0.47
C SER A 26 -8.59 -12.72 1.94
N PRO A 27 -8.68 -11.46 2.43
CA PRO A 27 -8.45 -11.11 3.83
C PRO A 27 -9.27 -11.91 4.85
N LEU A 28 -10.40 -12.49 4.40
CA LEU A 28 -11.26 -13.31 5.25
C LEU A 28 -10.72 -14.73 5.49
N ARG A 29 -9.70 -15.16 4.73
CA ARG A 29 -9.08 -16.47 4.91
C ARG A 29 -8.01 -16.40 5.99
N LYS A 30 -8.02 -17.35 6.92
CA LYS A 30 -7.05 -17.44 8.03
C LYS A 30 -5.59 -17.52 7.56
N ALA A 31 -5.33 -18.13 6.41
CA ALA A 31 -3.99 -18.26 5.83
C ALA A 31 -3.55 -17.03 5.01
N CYS A 32 -4.36 -15.97 4.95
CA CYS A 32 -4.04 -14.81 4.12
C CYS A 32 -2.79 -14.10 4.62
N THR A 33 -1.78 -14.03 3.76
CA THR A 33 -0.56 -13.27 4.02
C THR A 33 -0.71 -11.84 3.49
N TRP A 34 -0.26 -10.86 4.29
CA TRP A 34 -0.20 -9.45 3.90
C TRP A 34 1.24 -9.04 3.61
N ILE A 35 1.46 -8.44 2.45
CA ILE A 35 2.78 -8.05 1.96
C ILE A 35 2.91 -6.54 1.99
N ALA A 36 4.00 -6.04 2.60
CA ALA A 36 4.34 -4.62 2.60
C ALA A 36 4.84 -4.21 1.21
N HIS A 37 4.02 -3.47 0.46
CA HIS A 37 4.32 -3.07 -0.91
C HIS A 37 5.65 -2.34 -1.05
N SER A 38 5.93 -1.38 -0.15
CA SER A 38 7.15 -0.57 -0.17
C SER A 38 8.44 -1.36 0.10
N HIS A 39 8.34 -2.58 0.64
CA HIS A 39 9.47 -3.44 0.99
C HIS A 39 9.76 -4.53 -0.03
N VAL A 40 8.87 -4.76 -1.00
CA VAL A 40 9.15 -5.67 -2.11
C VAL A 40 10.26 -5.04 -2.95
N LEU A 41 11.30 -5.83 -3.22
CA LEU A 41 12.41 -5.50 -4.11
C LEU A 41 12.14 -6.12 -5.49
N GLU A 42 11.85 -7.42 -5.52
CA GLU A 42 11.66 -8.18 -6.74
C GLU A 42 10.60 -9.28 -6.56
N VAL A 43 9.95 -9.66 -7.67
CA VAL A 43 9.03 -10.78 -7.74
C VAL A 43 9.53 -11.71 -8.82
N GLU A 44 9.72 -12.99 -8.51
CA GLU A 44 10.21 -14.00 -9.45
C GLU A 44 9.17 -15.10 -9.63
N LYS A 45 8.91 -15.51 -10.88
CA LYS A 45 8.11 -16.68 -11.17
C LYS A 45 8.98 -17.93 -11.01
N LEU A 46 8.65 -18.80 -10.05
CA LEU A 46 9.29 -20.10 -9.92
C LEU A 46 8.55 -21.18 -10.71
N ASP A 47 7.21 -21.14 -10.70
CA ASP A 47 6.32 -22.01 -11.48
C ASP A 47 4.98 -21.31 -11.75
N ASN A 48 4.03 -21.96 -12.40
CA ASN A 48 2.69 -21.45 -12.71
C ASN A 48 1.91 -21.01 -11.47
N HIS A 49 2.08 -21.72 -10.36
CA HIS A 49 1.42 -21.43 -9.07
C HIS A 49 2.42 -21.25 -7.93
N LEU A 50 3.67 -20.92 -8.25
CA LEU A 50 4.72 -20.72 -7.24
C LEU A 50 5.50 -19.45 -7.56
N THR A 51 5.53 -18.53 -6.60
CA THR A 51 6.14 -17.21 -6.76
C THR A 51 7.06 -16.91 -5.59
N ARG A 52 8.23 -16.34 -5.87
CA ARG A 52 9.15 -15.83 -4.86
C ARG A 52 9.06 -14.31 -4.79
N LEU A 53 8.97 -13.79 -3.57
CA LEU A 53 9.06 -12.37 -3.25
C LEU A 53 10.42 -12.13 -2.59
N VAL A 54 11.23 -11.26 -3.17
CA VAL A 54 12.48 -10.80 -2.56
C VAL A 54 12.22 -9.43 -1.94
N PHE A 55 12.64 -9.25 -0.69
CA PHE A 55 12.48 -8.00 0.05
C PHE A 55 13.77 -7.20 0.08
N LYS A 56 13.65 -5.88 0.26
CA LYS A 56 14.79 -4.95 0.32
C LYS A 56 15.81 -5.24 1.41
N ASN A 57 15.45 -6.01 2.43
CA ASN A 57 16.35 -6.45 3.49
C ASN A 57 17.12 -7.74 3.14
N GLY A 58 17.00 -8.23 1.91
CA GLY A 58 17.66 -9.45 1.44
C GLY A 58 16.96 -10.76 1.84
N ARG A 59 15.84 -10.71 2.57
CA ARG A 59 15.02 -11.89 2.84
C ARG A 59 14.09 -12.17 1.67
N ASP A 60 13.66 -13.42 1.55
CA ASP A 60 12.66 -13.83 0.58
C ASP A 60 11.52 -14.65 1.20
N LEU A 61 10.42 -14.74 0.45
CA LEU A 61 9.25 -15.55 0.78
C LEU A 61 8.74 -16.24 -0.48
N VAL A 62 8.59 -17.56 -0.43
CA VAL A 62 7.95 -18.34 -1.49
C VAL A 62 6.48 -18.58 -1.13
N LEU A 63 5.58 -18.34 -2.10
CA LEU A 63 4.14 -18.49 -1.95
C LEU A 63 3.58 -19.37 -3.07
N GLU A 64 2.64 -20.26 -2.72
CA GLU A 64 1.86 -21.08 -3.65
C GLU A 64 0.76 -20.26 -4.36
N ILE A 65 1.18 -19.19 -5.02
CA ILE A 65 0.31 -18.25 -5.72
C ILE A 65 0.96 -17.96 -7.08
N SER A 66 0.14 -17.76 -8.11
CA SER A 66 0.65 -17.43 -9.44
C SER A 66 1.31 -16.05 -9.47
N TYR A 67 2.38 -15.94 -10.24
CA TYR A 67 3.12 -14.69 -10.44
C TYR A 67 2.21 -13.53 -10.84
N ALA A 68 1.30 -13.78 -11.78
CA ALA A 68 0.34 -12.80 -12.26
C ALA A 68 -0.57 -12.26 -11.13
N THR A 69 -0.95 -13.10 -10.16
CA THR A 69 -1.77 -12.67 -9.02
C THR A 69 -0.98 -11.71 -8.12
N ILE A 70 0.27 -12.03 -7.82
CA ILE A 70 1.14 -11.19 -6.98
C ILE A 70 1.40 -9.85 -7.65
N ILE A 71 1.77 -9.86 -8.93
CA ILE A 71 2.01 -8.64 -9.72
C ILE A 71 0.75 -7.76 -9.78
N ASN A 72 -0.42 -8.36 -9.99
CA ASN A 72 -1.67 -7.60 -9.97
C ASN A 72 -1.93 -6.91 -8.63
N GLN A 73 -1.69 -7.58 -7.50
CA GLN A 73 -1.85 -6.95 -6.19
C GLN A 73 -0.82 -5.85 -5.95
N LEU A 74 0.41 -6.06 -6.40
CA LEU A 74 1.48 -5.07 -6.31
C LEU A 74 1.11 -3.79 -7.08
N TYR A 75 0.70 -3.90 -8.36
CA TYR A 75 0.28 -2.75 -9.16
C TYR A 75 -0.97 -2.06 -8.64
N ARG A 76 -1.98 -2.82 -8.20
CA ARG A 76 -3.18 -2.26 -7.56
C ARG A 76 -2.84 -1.45 -6.32
N THR A 77 -1.85 -1.88 -5.56
CA THR A 77 -1.39 -1.19 -4.35
C THR A 77 -0.58 0.06 -4.69
N ALA A 78 0.26 0.00 -5.73
CA ALA A 78 0.95 1.18 -6.26
C ALA A 78 -0.05 2.26 -6.69
N GLN A 79 -1.08 1.87 -7.45
CA GLN A 79 -2.15 2.79 -7.86
C GLN A 79 -2.91 3.35 -6.66
N TYR A 80 -3.29 2.51 -5.71
CA TYR A 80 -3.96 2.94 -4.49
C TYR A 80 -3.13 3.93 -3.67
N ARG A 81 -1.83 3.66 -3.51
CA ARG A 81 -0.87 4.56 -2.85
C ARG A 81 -0.82 5.91 -3.55
N TYR A 82 -0.65 5.92 -4.88
CA TYR A 82 -0.62 7.14 -5.68
C TYR A 82 -1.89 7.99 -5.50
N LEU A 83 -3.07 7.38 -5.65
CA LEU A 83 -4.35 8.07 -5.50
C LEU A 83 -4.56 8.63 -4.09
N LEU A 84 -4.09 7.92 -3.06
CA LEU A 84 -4.15 8.40 -1.68
C LEU A 84 -3.22 9.57 -1.41
N SER A 85 -1.98 9.52 -1.93
CA SER A 85 -1.00 10.59 -1.78
C SER A 85 -1.51 11.90 -2.39
N ASN A 86 -2.02 11.85 -3.62
CA ASN A 86 -2.51 13.05 -4.31
C ASN A 86 -3.71 13.71 -3.62
N LYS A 87 -4.58 12.92 -2.95
CA LYS A 87 -5.69 13.50 -2.17
C LYS A 87 -5.24 14.15 -0.86
N MET A 88 -4.08 13.79 -0.32
CA MET A 88 -3.58 14.33 0.94
C MET A 88 -2.84 15.65 0.80
N GLU A 89 -2.20 15.92 -0.34
CA GLU A 89 -1.53 17.20 -0.60
C GLU A 89 -2.49 18.37 -0.32
N HIS A 90 -3.72 18.28 -0.82
CA HIS A 90 -4.77 19.27 -0.57
C HIS A 90 -5.23 19.38 0.91
N ILE A 91 -5.14 18.31 1.70
CA ILE A 91 -5.56 18.31 3.11
C ILE A 91 -4.44 18.86 4.01
N LEU A 92 -3.18 18.53 3.73
CA LEU A 92 -2.02 19.01 4.47
C LEU A 92 -1.80 20.51 4.23
N GLU A 93 -1.96 21.00 3.00
CA GLU A 93 -1.95 22.43 2.71
C GLU A 93 -3.08 23.17 3.45
N ALA A 94 -4.29 22.61 3.46
CA ALA A 94 -5.43 23.22 4.16
C ALA A 94 -5.26 23.23 5.70
N SER A 95 -4.71 22.17 6.29
CA SER A 95 -4.47 22.11 7.74
C SER A 95 -3.33 23.04 8.18
N GLN A 96 -2.30 23.23 7.35
CA GLN A 96 -1.21 24.17 7.59
C GLN A 96 -1.72 25.62 7.53
N TYR A 97 -2.57 25.97 6.55
CA TYR A 97 -3.22 27.28 6.46
C TYR A 97 -4.14 27.58 7.66
N VAL A 98 -4.91 26.59 8.14
CA VAL A 98 -5.80 26.75 9.31
C VAL A 98 -5.02 26.92 10.62
N ALA A 99 -3.85 26.29 10.75
CA ALA A 99 -2.98 26.45 11.92
C ALA A 99 -2.35 27.86 11.98
N GLU A 100 -1.85 28.37 10.85
CA GLU A 100 -1.22 29.70 10.77
C GLU A 100 -2.24 30.84 10.99
N SER A 101 -3.45 30.69 10.45
CA SER A 101 -4.50 31.72 10.56
C SER A 101 -5.13 31.84 11.95
N LYS A 102 -4.89 30.88 12.86
CA LYS A 102 -5.25 30.98 14.29
C LYS A 102 -4.22 31.75 15.12
N TRP A 103 -2.93 31.72 14.74
CA TRP A 103 -1.90 32.47 15.45
C TRP A 103 -2.12 33.99 15.32
N HIS A 104 -2.37 34.49 14.10
CA HIS A 104 -2.51 35.93 13.84
C HIS A 104 -3.77 36.59 14.42
N ARG A 105 -4.73 35.82 14.96
CA ARG A 105 -5.97 36.36 15.54
C ARG A 105 -5.97 36.52 17.06
N GLN A 106 -4.94 36.03 17.76
CA GLN A 106 -4.92 36.00 19.23
C GLN A 106 -4.05 37.10 19.88
N HIS A 107 -3.45 37.99 19.08
CA HIS A 107 -2.61 39.10 19.57
C HIS A 107 -2.99 40.45 18.93
N ARG A 108 -4.28 40.70 18.71
CA ARG A 108 -4.82 42.04 18.48
C ARG A 108 -5.87 42.36 19.53
#